data_AF-M0QZI0-F1
#
_entry.id   AF-M0QZI0-F1
#
_cell.length_a   1.000
_cell.length_b   1.000
_cell.length_c   1.000
_cell.angle_alpha   90.00
_cell.angle_beta   90.00
_cell.angle_gamma   90.00
#
_symmetry.space_group_name_H-M   'P 1'
#
loop_
_entity.id
_entity.type
_entity.pdbx_description
1 polymer ?
#
loop_
_entity_poly.entity_id
_entity_poly.type
_entity_poly.pdbx_seq_one_letter_code
_entity_poly.pdbx_strand_id
1 'polypeptide(L)'
;MGQGLFGAIHGFRETEKSRWSEASRAILQRVQAAAFGPGQTLLSSVHVLDLEARGYIKPHVDSIKFCGATIAGLSLLSPSVMRLVHTQEPGEWLELLLEPGSLYILRGSARYDFSHEILRDEESFFGERRIPRGRRISVICRSLPEGMGPGESGQPPPAC
;
A
#
# COMPACT_ATOMS: atom_id res chain seq x y z
N MET A 1 18.05 -8.19 -4.61
CA MET A 1 17.97 -6.86 -5.28
C MET A 1 16.70 -6.19 -4.80
N GLY A 2 16.80 -5.21 -3.88
CA GLY A 2 15.63 -4.48 -3.41
C GLY A 2 15.18 -3.49 -4.47
N GLN A 3 14.13 -3.83 -5.22
CA GLN A 3 13.50 -2.87 -6.13
C GLN A 3 12.78 -1.82 -5.27
N GLY A 4 13.29 -0.59 -5.28
CA GLY A 4 12.50 0.55 -4.84
C GLY A 4 11.27 0.71 -5.74
N LEU A 5 10.24 1.43 -5.28
CA LEU A 5 8.98 1.66 -6.00
C LEU A 5 9.13 2.30 -7.40
N PHE A 6 10.34 2.73 -7.80
CA PHE A 6 10.63 3.24 -9.14
C PHE A 6 10.36 2.15 -10.21
N GLY A 7 9.21 2.28 -10.88
CA GLY A 7 8.82 1.42 -12.01
C GLY A 7 7.77 0.35 -11.70
N ALA A 8 7.29 0.24 -10.45
CA ALA A 8 6.24 -0.71 -10.09
C ALA A 8 4.83 -0.19 -10.43
N ILE A 9 4.61 1.13 -10.34
CA ILE A 9 3.30 1.76 -10.54
C ILE A 9 3.23 2.39 -11.93
N HIS A 10 2.12 2.19 -12.63
CA HIS A 10 1.87 2.69 -13.98
C HIS A 10 0.56 3.46 -14.05
N GLY A 11 0.49 4.52 -14.87
CA GLY A 11 -0.72 5.32 -15.06
C GLY A 11 -1.20 5.98 -13.77
N PHE A 12 -0.32 6.72 -13.09
CA PHE A 12 -0.59 7.23 -11.76
C PHE A 12 -0.05 8.64 -11.53
N ARG A 13 -0.56 9.27 -10.47
CA ARG A 13 0.06 10.39 -9.77
C ARG A 13 -0.07 10.17 -8.27
N GLU A 14 0.81 10.78 -7.49
CA GLU A 14 0.84 10.57 -6.05
C GLU A 14 1.21 11.83 -5.27
N THR A 15 0.94 11.81 -3.97
CA THR A 15 1.40 12.82 -3.04
C THR A 15 1.63 12.20 -1.66
N GLU A 16 2.63 12.71 -0.94
CA GLU A 16 2.82 12.46 0.47
C GLU A 16 2.18 13.59 1.28
N LYS A 17 1.21 13.26 2.13
CA LYS A 17 0.38 14.26 2.82
C LYS A 17 0.45 14.10 4.33
N SER A 18 0.95 15.13 5.00
CA SER A 18 1.01 15.23 6.48
C SER A 18 -0.07 16.15 7.06
N ARG A 19 -0.54 17.14 6.29
CA ARG A 19 -1.56 18.10 6.72
C ARG A 19 -2.95 17.65 6.26
N TRP A 20 -3.82 17.35 7.22
CA TRP A 20 -5.19 16.86 7.01
C TRP A 20 -6.19 17.72 7.77
N SER A 21 -7.41 17.85 7.23
CA SER A 21 -8.55 18.44 7.95
C SER A 21 -8.91 17.60 9.16
N GLU A 22 -9.67 18.15 10.10
CA GLU A 22 -10.13 17.42 11.29
C GLU A 22 -10.95 16.18 10.92
N ALA A 23 -11.86 16.31 9.95
CA ALA A 23 -12.67 15.20 9.47
C ALA A 23 -11.82 14.06 8.90
N SER A 24 -10.82 14.36 8.05
CA SER A 24 -9.93 13.32 7.51
C SER A 24 -9.01 12.74 8.58
N ARG A 25 -8.53 13.57 9.53
CA ARG A 25 -7.71 13.09 10.65
C ARG A 25 -8.48 12.08 11.51
N ALA A 26 -9.77 12.29 11.77
CA ALA A 26 -10.60 11.33 12.50
C ALA A 26 -10.70 9.98 11.77
N ILE A 27 -10.78 9.98 10.44
CA ILE A 27 -10.73 8.74 9.64
C ILE A 27 -9.37 8.06 9.77
N LEU A 28 -8.27 8.80 9.65
CA LEU A 28 -6.92 8.25 9.80
C LEU A 28 -6.66 7.68 11.20
N GLN A 29 -7.23 8.29 12.25
CA GLN A 29 -7.20 7.74 13.60
C GLN A 29 -7.95 6.41 13.72
N ARG A 30 -9.10 6.27 13.05
CA ARG A 30 -9.81 4.99 12.98
C ARG A 30 -9.00 3.92 12.26
N VAL A 31 -8.33 4.29 11.16
CA VAL A 31 -7.40 3.37 10.46
C VAL A 31 -6.24 2.98 11.38
N GLN A 32 -5.64 3.95 12.08
CA GLN A 32 -4.57 3.71 13.04
C GLN A 32 -4.99 2.69 14.10
N ALA A 33 -6.13 2.93 14.76
CA ALA A 33 -6.65 2.06 15.82
C ALA A 33 -7.02 0.65 15.33
N ALA A 34 -7.49 0.53 14.09
CA ALA A 34 -7.87 -0.77 13.53
C ALA A 34 -6.67 -1.59 13.04
N ALA A 35 -5.61 -0.94 12.56
CA ALA A 35 -4.55 -1.62 11.82
C ALA A 35 -3.21 -1.73 12.56
N PHE A 36 -2.88 -0.79 13.44
CA PHE A 36 -1.55 -0.66 14.04
C PHE A 36 -1.61 -0.90 15.56
N GLY A 37 -0.65 -1.68 16.06
CA GLY A 37 -0.57 -2.02 17.49
C GLY A 37 -0.03 -0.87 18.37
N PRO A 38 -0.19 -0.96 19.71
CA PRO A 38 0.16 0.10 20.66
C PRO A 38 1.65 0.48 20.76
N GLY A 39 2.54 -0.19 20.02
CA GLY A 39 3.97 0.16 19.91
C GLY A 39 4.42 0.57 18.51
N GLN A 40 3.51 0.61 17.53
CA GLN A 40 3.86 0.95 16.16
C GLN A 40 3.66 2.43 15.90
N THR A 41 4.75 3.14 15.62
CA THR A 41 4.70 4.51 15.13
C THR A 41 4.42 4.51 13.63
N LEU A 42 3.59 5.43 13.15
CA LEU A 42 3.33 5.62 11.72
C LEU A 42 4.41 6.51 11.09
N LEU A 43 4.60 6.38 9.77
CA LEU A 43 5.30 7.40 8.99
C LEU A 43 4.60 8.76 9.16
N SER A 44 5.39 9.83 9.14
CA SER A 44 4.91 11.21 9.37
C SER A 44 3.99 11.73 8.25
N SER A 45 4.10 11.15 7.06
CA SER A 45 3.24 11.45 5.92
C SER A 45 2.46 10.20 5.51
N VAL A 46 1.23 10.43 5.06
CA VAL A 46 0.35 9.39 4.51
C VAL A 46 0.42 9.46 3.00
N HIS A 47 0.68 8.33 2.37
CA HIS A 47 0.80 8.23 0.92
C HIS A 47 -0.59 8.22 0.29
N VAL A 48 -0.85 9.13 -0.65
CA VAL A 48 -2.08 9.17 -1.44
C VAL A 48 -1.73 8.89 -2.89
N LEU A 49 -2.26 7.78 -3.40
CA LEU A 49 -2.02 7.30 -4.76
C LEU A 49 -3.30 7.39 -5.58
N ASP A 50 -3.22 8.02 -6.75
CA ASP A 50 -4.32 8.16 -7.71
C ASP A 50 -3.96 7.43 -9.00
N LEU A 51 -4.59 6.28 -9.22
CA LEU A 51 -4.47 5.49 -10.45
C LEU A 51 -5.56 5.89 -11.43
N GLU A 52 -5.19 6.14 -12.68
CA GLU A 52 -6.17 6.24 -13.76
C GLU A 52 -6.82 4.88 -14.04
N ALA A 53 -7.87 4.84 -14.87
CA ALA A 53 -8.58 3.58 -15.19
C ALA A 53 -7.66 2.50 -15.80
N ARG A 54 -6.67 2.92 -16.60
CA ARG A 54 -5.64 2.04 -17.17
C ARG A 54 -4.42 1.86 -16.25
N GLY A 55 -4.37 2.57 -15.12
CA GLY A 55 -3.29 2.50 -14.17
C GLY A 55 -3.30 1.20 -13.36
N TYR A 56 -2.14 0.71 -12.97
CA TYR A 56 -1.98 -0.56 -12.25
C TYR A 56 -0.69 -0.56 -11.45
N ILE A 57 -0.53 -1.57 -10.59
CA ILE A 57 0.67 -1.76 -9.78
C ILE A 57 1.17 -3.17 -10.03
N LYS A 58 2.42 -3.33 -10.45
CA LYS A 58 3.08 -4.62 -10.64
C LYS A 58 3.38 -5.32 -9.31
N PRO A 59 3.60 -6.65 -9.31
CA PRO A 59 4.03 -7.38 -8.12
C PRO A 59 5.28 -6.76 -7.50
N HIS A 60 5.18 -6.38 -6.23
CA HIS A 60 6.30 -5.85 -5.45
C HIS A 60 6.13 -6.10 -3.95
N VAL A 61 7.22 -5.97 -3.21
CA VAL A 61 7.23 -5.96 -1.74
C VAL A 61 7.69 -4.58 -1.30
N ASP A 62 6.93 -3.91 -0.42
CA ASP A 62 7.30 -2.60 0.10
C ASP A 62 8.66 -2.66 0.81
N SER A 63 9.52 -1.67 0.54
CA SER A 63 10.88 -1.63 1.06
C SER A 63 10.92 -1.76 2.58
N ILE A 64 11.61 -2.78 3.08
CA ILE A 64 11.84 -2.99 4.52
C ILE A 64 12.65 -1.86 5.17
N LYS A 65 13.36 -1.06 4.37
CA LYS A 65 14.14 0.09 4.85
C LYS A 65 13.27 1.30 5.19
N PHE A 66 12.08 1.40 4.60
CA PHE A 66 11.23 2.60 4.67
C PHE A 66 9.81 2.30 5.18
N CYS A 67 9.42 1.03 5.22
CA CYS A 67 8.13 0.58 5.74
C CYS A 67 8.38 -0.51 6.79
N GLY A 68 7.81 -0.37 7.97
CA GLY A 68 7.83 -1.40 9.01
C GLY A 68 6.86 -2.54 8.74
N ALA A 69 6.45 -3.24 9.79
CA ALA A 69 5.71 -4.49 9.71
C ALA A 69 4.23 -4.38 9.27
N THR A 70 3.68 -3.18 9.07
CA THR A 70 2.25 -3.03 8.75
C THR A 70 1.99 -1.96 7.70
N ILE A 71 1.16 -2.33 6.72
CA ILE A 71 0.61 -1.47 5.68
C ILE A 71 -0.91 -1.52 5.80
N ALA A 72 -1.55 -0.35 5.81
CA ALA A 72 -3.01 -0.24 5.83
C ALA A 72 -3.46 0.73 4.73
N GLY A 73 -4.32 0.28 3.82
CA GLY A 73 -4.76 1.10 2.69
C GLY A 73 -6.28 1.20 2.59
N LEU A 74 -6.77 2.43 2.52
CA LEU A 74 -8.16 2.72 2.15
C LEU A 74 -8.29 2.76 0.64
N SER A 75 -9.34 2.16 0.09
CA SER A 75 -9.67 2.21 -1.34
C SER A 75 -10.86 3.13 -1.58
N LEU A 76 -10.79 3.98 -2.61
CA LEU A 76 -11.82 4.97 -2.94
C LEU A 76 -12.13 4.97 -4.44
N LEU A 77 -13.29 5.55 -4.78
CA LEU A 77 -13.82 5.75 -6.14
C LEU A 77 -14.27 4.48 -6.86
N SER A 78 -13.35 3.57 -7.22
CA SER A 78 -13.68 2.37 -7.99
C SER A 78 -13.09 1.10 -7.35
N PRO A 79 -13.74 -0.07 -7.52
CA PRO A 79 -13.21 -1.32 -7.02
C PRO A 79 -11.92 -1.72 -7.76
N SER A 80 -11.15 -2.59 -7.12
CA SER A 80 -9.97 -3.25 -7.71
C SER A 80 -9.70 -4.58 -7.03
N VAL A 81 -8.85 -5.41 -7.64
CA VAL A 81 -8.34 -6.62 -7.01
C VAL A 81 -6.88 -6.43 -6.66
N MET A 82 -6.55 -6.69 -5.40
CA MET A 82 -5.17 -6.86 -4.97
C MET A 82 -4.84 -8.34 -4.98
N ARG A 83 -3.80 -8.74 -5.72
CA ARG A 83 -3.30 -10.12 -5.68
C ARG A 83 -2.01 -10.16 -4.87
N LEU A 84 -1.91 -11.15 -3.99
CA LEU A 84 -0.73 -11.46 -3.22
C LEU A 84 -0.16 -12.77 -3.74
N VAL A 85 1.14 -12.81 -4.02
CA VAL A 85 1.84 -14.02 -4.49
C VAL A 85 3.11 -14.21 -3.69
N HIS A 86 3.30 -15.41 -3.12
CA HIS A 86 4.48 -15.73 -2.33
C HIS A 86 5.75 -15.59 -3.21
N THR A 87 6.76 -14.91 -2.68
CA THR A 87 7.94 -14.51 -3.45
C THR A 87 8.85 -15.67 -3.84
N GLN A 88 8.76 -16.80 -3.12
CA GLN A 88 9.53 -18.01 -3.39
C GLN A 88 8.67 -19.15 -3.97
N GLU A 89 7.34 -19.10 -3.80
CA GLU A 89 6.43 -20.17 -4.16
C GLU A 89 5.24 -19.62 -4.95
N PRO A 90 5.36 -19.40 -6.28
CA PRO A 90 4.32 -18.74 -7.06
C PRO A 90 2.95 -19.45 -7.09
N GLY A 91 2.90 -20.72 -6.67
CA GLY A 91 1.65 -21.46 -6.48
C GLY A 91 0.85 -21.04 -5.25
N GLU A 92 1.49 -20.35 -4.29
CA GLU A 92 0.83 -19.80 -3.11
C GLU A 92 0.43 -18.34 -3.36
N TRP A 93 -0.88 -18.10 -3.43
CA TRP A 93 -1.41 -16.77 -3.71
C TRP A 93 -2.78 -16.56 -3.08
N LEU A 94 -3.16 -15.28 -2.95
CA LEU A 94 -4.44 -14.82 -2.43
C LEU A 94 -4.92 -13.64 -3.26
N GLU A 95 -6.23 -13.51 -3.42
CA GLU A 95 -6.84 -12.31 -3.99
C GLU A 95 -7.70 -11.61 -2.94
N LEU A 96 -7.62 -10.28 -2.94
CA LEU A 96 -8.42 -9.41 -2.09
C LEU A 96 -9.27 -8.50 -2.98
N LEU A 97 -10.59 -8.61 -2.86
CA LEU A 97 -11.50 -7.64 -3.46
C LEU A 97 -11.48 -6.35 -2.64
N LEU A 98 -11.07 -5.25 -3.27
CA LEU A 98 -10.96 -3.93 -2.65
C LEU A 98 -12.04 -3.00 -3.20
N GLU A 99 -13.23 -3.02 -2.60
CA GLU A 99 -14.33 -2.13 -2.96
C GLU A 99 -14.09 -0.69 -2.44
N PRO A 100 -14.73 0.34 -3.03
CA PRO A 100 -14.68 1.70 -2.48
C PRO A 100 -15.18 1.75 -1.03
N GLY A 101 -14.40 2.38 -0.15
CA GLY A 101 -14.64 2.45 1.29
C GLY A 101 -14.00 1.32 2.10
N SER A 102 -13.42 0.31 1.45
CA SER A 102 -12.75 -0.80 2.14
C SER A 102 -11.39 -0.40 2.72
N LEU A 103 -10.98 -1.08 3.79
CA LEU A 103 -9.66 -1.01 4.40
C LEU A 103 -8.99 -2.37 4.27
N TYR A 104 -7.85 -2.46 3.60
CA TYR A 104 -7.00 -3.65 3.64
C TYR A 104 -5.83 -3.45 4.60
N ILE A 105 -5.36 -4.54 5.20
CA ILE A 105 -4.23 -4.52 6.13
C ILE A 105 -3.29 -5.68 5.80
N LEU A 106 -2.05 -5.36 5.43
CA LEU A 106 -0.98 -6.33 5.23
C LEU A 106 -0.01 -6.26 6.41
N ARG A 107 0.17 -7.38 7.10
CA ARG A 107 1.08 -7.51 8.26
C ARG A 107 1.72 -8.89 8.31
N GLY A 108 2.86 -9.01 8.98
CA GLY A 108 3.58 -10.28 9.09
C GLY A 108 3.92 -10.86 7.72
N SER A 109 3.65 -12.16 7.52
CA SER A 109 3.98 -12.85 6.28
C SER A 109 3.39 -12.19 5.03
N ALA A 110 2.13 -11.73 5.09
CA ALA A 110 1.49 -11.04 3.96
C ALA A 110 2.20 -9.73 3.52
N ARG A 111 2.99 -9.13 4.41
CA ARG A 111 3.77 -7.90 4.12
C ARG A 111 5.20 -8.19 3.68
N TYR A 112 5.78 -9.32 4.11
CA TYR A 112 7.20 -9.63 3.91
C TYR A 112 7.45 -10.70 2.86
N ASP A 113 6.66 -11.78 2.89
CA ASP A 113 6.92 -12.98 2.10
C ASP A 113 6.12 -12.99 0.79
N PHE A 114 5.06 -12.16 0.72
CA PHE A 114 4.19 -12.02 -0.43
C PHE A 114 4.46 -10.69 -1.16
N SER A 115 4.68 -10.79 -2.47
CA SER A 115 4.49 -9.65 -3.36
C SER A 115 3.02 -9.28 -3.41
N HIS A 116 2.72 -8.00 -3.62
CA HIS A 116 1.36 -7.53 -3.85
C HIS A 116 1.29 -6.66 -5.11
N GLU A 117 0.16 -6.74 -5.79
CA GLU A 117 -0.12 -6.02 -7.04
C GLU A 117 -1.57 -5.53 -7.07
N ILE A 118 -1.84 -4.51 -7.89
CA ILE A 118 -3.21 -4.08 -8.23
C ILE A 118 -3.41 -4.37 -9.72
N LEU A 119 -4.29 -5.33 -10.01
CA LEU A 119 -4.46 -5.88 -11.36
C LEU A 119 -4.95 -4.82 -12.34
N ARG A 120 -4.35 -4.78 -13.55
CA ARG A 120 -4.82 -3.93 -14.66
C ARG A 120 -6.21 -4.35 -15.14
N ASP A 121 -6.91 -3.49 -15.88
CA ASP A 121 -8.31 -3.73 -16.26
C ASP A 121 -8.51 -5.06 -16.99
N GLU A 122 -7.62 -5.42 -17.91
CA GLU A 122 -7.72 -6.63 -18.73
C GLU A 122 -7.58 -7.90 -17.90
N GLU A 123 -6.88 -7.83 -16.77
CA GLU A 123 -6.57 -8.95 -15.87
C GLU A 123 -7.36 -8.87 -14.54
N SER A 124 -8.22 -7.87 -14.37
CA SER A 124 -8.90 -7.63 -13.09
C SER A 124 -10.08 -8.57 -12.89
N PHE A 125 -9.79 -9.71 -12.27
CA PHE A 125 -10.74 -10.72 -11.86
C PHE A 125 -10.56 -11.04 -10.38
N PHE A 126 -11.67 -11.33 -9.69
CA PHE A 126 -11.69 -11.89 -8.34
C PHE A 126 -12.30 -13.28 -8.44
N GLY A 127 -11.45 -14.31 -8.42
CA GLY A 127 -11.81 -15.63 -8.95
C GLY A 127 -12.24 -15.53 -10.42
N GLU A 128 -13.42 -16.04 -10.75
CA GLU A 128 -13.96 -15.97 -12.11
C GLU A 128 -14.70 -14.64 -12.41
N ARG A 129 -14.94 -13.81 -11.39
CA ARG A 129 -15.74 -12.59 -11.54
C ARG A 129 -14.89 -11.42 -12.02
N ARG A 130 -15.20 -10.89 -13.21
CA ARG A 130 -14.58 -9.65 -13.72
C ARG A 130 -14.92 -8.46 -12.82
N ILE A 131 -13.89 -7.69 -12.45
CA ILE A 131 -13.99 -6.44 -11.68
C ILE A 131 -13.49 -5.29 -12.58
N PRO A 132 -14.38 -4.60 -13.31
CA PRO A 132 -13.97 -3.50 -14.18
C PRO A 132 -13.21 -2.41 -13.41
N ARG A 133 -12.03 -2.02 -13.90
CA ARG A 133 -11.22 -0.97 -13.30
C ARG A 133 -11.74 0.41 -13.71
N GLY A 134 -11.76 1.31 -12.74
CA GLY A 134 -11.93 2.74 -12.95
C GLY A 134 -10.76 3.52 -12.37
N ARG A 135 -10.89 4.85 -12.37
CA ARG A 135 -9.99 5.71 -11.60
C ARG A 135 -10.13 5.38 -10.12
N ARG A 136 -9.02 5.08 -9.46
CA ARG A 136 -8.97 4.64 -8.06
C ARG A 136 -8.02 5.53 -7.28
N ILE A 137 -8.50 6.05 -6.15
CA ILE A 137 -7.63 6.69 -5.16
C ILE A 137 -7.43 5.72 -4.00
N SER A 138 -6.21 5.61 -3.51
CA SER A 138 -5.91 4.94 -2.25
C SER A 138 -5.16 5.84 -1.30
N VAL A 139 -5.47 5.70 -0.01
CA VAL A 139 -4.81 6.40 1.10
C VAL A 139 -4.11 5.35 1.95
N ILE A 140 -2.78 5.32 1.89
CA ILE A 140 -1.94 4.26 2.44
C ILE A 140 -1.16 4.79 3.65
N CYS A 141 -1.45 4.19 4.81
CA CYS A 141 -0.72 4.36 6.05
C CYS A 141 0.31 3.23 6.19
N ARG A 142 1.50 3.55 6.69
CA ARG A 142 2.57 2.58 6.92
C ARG A 142 3.19 2.81 8.29
N SER A 143 3.61 1.72 8.94
CA SER A 143 4.40 1.81 10.16
C SER A 143 5.84 2.20 9.84
N LEU A 144 6.52 2.85 10.78
CA LEU A 144 7.97 3.03 10.75
C LEU A 144 8.68 1.67 10.90
N PRO A 145 9.87 1.47 10.29
CA PRO A 145 10.72 0.32 10.56
C PRO A 145 11.12 0.24 12.04
N GLU A 146 11.25 -0.98 12.56
CA GLU A 146 11.75 -1.21 13.92
C GLU A 146 13.19 -0.71 14.05
N GLY A 147 13.49 0.02 15.14
CA GLY A 147 14.82 0.59 15.40
C GLY A 147 15.04 2.02 14.91
N MET A 148 14.15 2.58 14.08
CA MET A 148 14.16 4.02 13.76
C MET A 148 13.24 4.77 14.73
N GLY A 149 13.84 5.45 15.72
CA GLY A 149 13.10 6.37 16.59
C GLY A 149 12.48 7.54 15.80
N PRO A 150 11.49 8.26 16.36
CA PRO A 150 10.77 9.34 15.66
C PRO A 150 11.60 10.60 15.33
N GLY A 151 12.94 10.51 15.23
CA GLY A 151 13.84 11.65 15.03
C GLY A 151 14.91 11.50 13.94
N GLU A 152 15.07 10.35 13.28
CA GLU A 152 16.08 10.19 12.21
C GLU A 152 15.44 10.34 10.82
N SER A 153 15.05 11.56 10.48
CA SER A 153 14.72 11.93 9.10
C SER A 153 15.88 12.70 8.46
N GLY A 154 16.58 12.07 7.51
CA GLY A 154 17.06 12.78 6.31
C GLY A 154 18.53 13.17 6.23
N GLN A 155 19.44 12.20 6.13
CA GLN A 155 20.63 12.39 5.28
C GLN A 155 20.64 11.33 4.17
N PRO A 156 20.66 11.72 2.89
CA PRO A 156 20.97 10.77 1.83
C PRO A 156 22.41 10.28 2.03
N PRO A 157 22.72 9.01 1.70
CA PRO A 157 24.09 8.53 1.73
C PRO A 157 24.98 9.38 0.81
N PRO A 158 26.27 9.59 1.15
CA PRO A 158 27.18 10.30 0.28
C PRO A 158 27.25 9.60 -1.08
N ALA A 159 27.12 10.37 -2.16
CA ALA A 159 27.31 9.86 -3.50
C ALA A 159 28.77 9.39 -3.66
N CYS A 160 28.96 8.13 -4.04
CA CYS A 160 30.19 7.67 -4.67
C CYS A 160 30.17 8.01 -6.16
#